data_AF-A0A7X3RMG7-F1
#
_entry.id   AF-A0A7X3RMG7-F1
#
_cell.length_a   1.000
_cell.length_b   1.000
_cell.length_c   1.000
_cell.angle_alpha   90.00
_cell.angle_beta   90.00
_cell.angle_gamma   90.00
#
_symmetry.space_group_name_H-M   'P 1'
#
loop_
_entity.id
_entity.type
_entity.pdbx_description
1 polymer ?
#
loop_
_entity_poly.entity_id
_entity_poly.type
_entity_poly.pdbx_seq_one_letter_code
_entity_poly.pdbx_strand_id
1 'polypeptide(L)'
;MWDGTNYYTKSEAEALGIVDGVNGNLVATLLVGNMSGGDVPVVPISCSVPDAAALRQVFDDPNLFTFQELFPGGFTPRFGADTEDRAFLAGIKGSTQSLLTWDLSASYGRHHSDFFIFNTVNASLGPNTPTEFNPGDYIQTDTNFNFDVTYPFSEEFFFAAGLEYRTENFEVVPGQRESFEIGSLASQGFSSASNGFPGFGDIAAGNWSRYNWAIYGDAEFSPQENWLLGAALRFENFEDFGATTNFKVATNIGLNENVNVRGSFSTGFRAPTPGQQNAFNVTTEFGEDDNGNFILVNRGTIPSIHPAAALVGGEGLKPEKSVNISAGLIFTKHVYPVDTNIAPLNVTIDYFNISVKDRMTTSSDKALTSQQIDQLEATGINARNLQEFAFFTNDFETKTQGIDFVLTAPVWCYGELSVAYNYTNTEVTKYDSNLLDEQRITLLEKGLPRHRGNLTLSKPITPYWSALGRVNYYGSWDEWSVGHQVFGDAFLVDLESSLSIGNGMTITAGIQNILDVEPDNIEEGVNPGPIVGRPFGEYSPYGFGGTFLYAKASYNFSY
;
A
#
# COMPACT_ATOMS: atom_id res chain seq x y z
N MET A 1 -23.31 -9.42 16.39
CA MET A 1 -21.89 -9.17 16.70
C MET A 1 -21.35 -10.42 17.38
N TRP A 2 -20.54 -11.19 16.66
CA TRP A 2 -19.92 -12.42 17.14
C TRP A 2 -18.46 -12.10 17.46
N ASP A 3 -18.23 -11.26 18.46
CA ASP A 3 -16.89 -10.85 18.92
C ASP A 3 -16.28 -11.86 19.88
N GLY A 4 -16.70 -13.13 19.86
CA GLY A 4 -16.25 -14.12 20.85
C GLY A 4 -16.60 -13.81 22.30
N THR A 5 -17.35 -12.73 22.57
CA THR A 5 -17.81 -12.32 23.90
C THR A 5 -19.32 -12.36 24.07
N ASN A 6 -20.05 -12.55 22.96
CA ASN A 6 -21.48 -12.86 22.91
C ASN A 6 -21.71 -14.02 21.92
N TYR A 7 -22.61 -14.96 22.23
CA TYR A 7 -23.00 -16.09 21.37
C TYR A 7 -24.35 -15.77 20.71
N TYR A 8 -24.72 -16.42 19.59
CA TYR A 8 -26.12 -16.56 19.18
C TYR A 8 -26.37 -17.81 18.32
N THR A 9 -27.27 -18.69 18.75
CA THR A 9 -28.32 -19.36 17.92
C THR A 9 -29.53 -19.60 18.87
N LYS A 10 -30.78 -19.92 18.49
CA LYS A 10 -31.29 -20.73 17.38
C LYS A 10 -31.55 -19.88 16.13
N SER A 11 -31.07 -20.30 14.96
CA SER A 11 -30.97 -19.53 13.70
C SER A 11 -30.08 -18.29 13.74
N GLU A 12 -29.01 -18.25 14.55
CA GLU A 12 -28.14 -17.05 14.65
C GLU A 12 -28.97 -15.79 14.85
N ALA A 13 -29.72 -15.85 15.96
CA ALA A 13 -31.18 -15.78 16.14
C ALA A 13 -32.13 -15.15 15.11
N GLU A 14 -31.86 -15.36 13.82
CA GLU A 14 -32.38 -14.76 12.59
C GLU A 14 -31.41 -13.66 12.08
N ALA A 15 -30.15 -13.96 11.78
CA ALA A 15 -29.38 -13.23 10.75
C ALA A 15 -29.99 -13.41 9.34
N LEU A 16 -31.11 -14.13 9.32
CA LEU A 16 -32.16 -14.18 8.32
C LEU A 16 -33.36 -13.22 8.62
N GLY A 17 -33.33 -12.44 9.70
CA GLY A 17 -34.39 -11.51 10.19
C GLY A 17 -34.75 -11.46 11.71
N ILE A 18 -33.86 -11.08 12.65
CA ILE A 18 -34.19 -10.94 14.10
C ILE A 18 -35.00 -9.65 14.34
N VAL A 19 -36.29 -9.76 14.69
CA VAL A 19 -37.19 -8.64 15.11
C VAL A 19 -38.17 -9.13 16.20
N ASP A 20 -38.20 -8.58 17.42
CA ASP A 20 -38.91 -7.40 18.02
C ASP A 20 -40.45 -7.47 18.19
N GLY A 21 -40.93 -6.90 19.32
CA GLY A 21 -42.02 -5.92 19.27
C GLY A 21 -43.30 -6.25 20.04
N VAL A 22 -44.00 -7.31 19.64
CA VAL A 22 -45.42 -7.49 20.07
C VAL A 22 -45.89 -8.95 20.20
N ASN A 23 -45.27 -9.95 19.53
CA ASN A 23 -45.91 -11.26 19.30
C ASN A 23 -45.08 -12.57 19.48
N GLY A 24 -43.84 -12.55 19.98
CA GLY A 24 -43.17 -13.70 20.64
C GLY A 24 -42.77 -14.95 19.82
N ASN A 25 -41.63 -14.89 19.10
CA ASN A 25 -40.60 -15.96 19.05
C ASN A 25 -39.34 -15.56 18.22
N LEU A 26 -38.21 -15.24 18.89
CA LEU A 26 -36.88 -15.88 18.79
C LEU A 26 -35.88 -15.28 19.83
N VAL A 27 -34.95 -16.08 20.36
CA VAL A 27 -34.12 -15.74 21.56
C VAL A 27 -32.64 -15.88 21.25
N ALA A 28 -31.95 -14.75 21.24
CA ALA A 28 -30.52 -14.63 21.15
C ALA A 28 -29.94 -14.97 22.56
N THR A 29 -28.83 -15.70 22.75
CA THR A 29 -28.33 -16.12 24.08
C THR A 29 -26.90 -15.71 24.35
N LEU A 30 -26.60 -15.14 25.52
CA LEU A 30 -25.24 -14.71 25.87
C LEU A 30 -24.26 -15.91 25.91
N LEU A 31 -23.02 -15.70 25.47
CA LEU A 31 -21.97 -16.71 25.63
C LEU A 31 -21.59 -16.78 27.11
N VAL A 32 -21.76 -17.96 27.70
CA VAL A 32 -21.39 -18.27 29.08
C VAL A 32 -20.41 -19.42 29.05
N GLY A 33 -19.25 -19.24 29.65
CA GLY A 33 -18.23 -20.28 29.83
C GLY A 33 -18.33 -20.88 31.23
N ASN A 34 -18.00 -22.16 31.36
CA ASN A 34 -17.82 -22.83 32.64
C ASN A 34 -16.34 -23.19 32.83
N MET A 35 -15.69 -22.55 33.79
CA MET A 35 -14.26 -22.72 34.10
C MET A 35 -13.93 -24.10 34.69
N SER A 36 -14.92 -24.79 35.25
CA SER A 36 -14.78 -26.12 35.87
C SER A 36 -15.31 -27.24 34.96
N GLY A 37 -15.87 -26.89 33.80
CA GLY A 37 -16.59 -27.80 32.91
C GLY A 37 -18.00 -28.14 33.42
N GLY A 38 -18.92 -28.40 32.48
CA GLY A 38 -20.32 -28.74 32.78
C GLY A 38 -21.31 -27.81 32.09
N ASP A 39 -22.59 -27.98 32.43
CA ASP A 39 -23.67 -27.21 31.82
C ASP A 39 -23.58 -25.72 32.20
N VAL A 40 -24.00 -24.85 31.27
CA VAL A 40 -24.08 -23.41 31.46
C VAL A 40 -25.55 -22.96 31.38
N PRO A 41 -25.99 -21.99 32.19
CA PRO A 41 -27.34 -21.46 32.08
C PRO A 41 -27.50 -20.72 30.75
N VAL A 42 -28.67 -20.87 30.15
CA VAL A 42 -29.04 -20.09 28.96
C VAL A 42 -29.45 -18.70 29.44
N VAL A 43 -28.79 -17.66 28.94
CA VAL A 43 -29.15 -16.25 29.22
C VAL A 43 -29.77 -15.64 27.96
N PRO A 44 -31.11 -15.55 27.88
CA PRO A 44 -31.80 -14.87 26.79
C PRO A 44 -31.36 -13.41 26.62
N ILE A 45 -31.36 -12.90 25.40
CA ILE A 45 -31.15 -11.51 25.04
C ILE A 45 -32.37 -11.06 24.21
N SER A 46 -32.96 -9.95 24.62
CA SER A 46 -34.12 -9.32 23.98
C SER A 46 -33.84 -7.83 23.78
N CYS A 47 -34.04 -7.30 22.56
CA CYS A 47 -33.73 -5.91 22.21
C CYS A 47 -32.30 -5.50 22.61
N SER A 48 -31.33 -6.39 22.39
CA SER A 48 -29.92 -6.21 22.80
C SER A 48 -29.69 -6.07 24.32
N VAL A 49 -30.66 -6.50 25.14
CA VAL A 49 -30.55 -6.53 26.61
C VAL A 49 -30.65 -7.97 27.11
N PRO A 50 -29.63 -8.49 27.82
CA PRO A 50 -29.70 -9.80 28.45
C PRO A 50 -30.77 -9.86 29.55
N ASP A 51 -31.40 -11.03 29.72
CA ASP A 51 -32.34 -11.29 30.82
C ASP A 51 -31.62 -11.10 32.16
N ALA A 52 -32.08 -10.13 32.93
CA ALA A 52 -31.41 -9.71 34.14
C ALA A 52 -31.39 -10.80 35.24
N ALA A 53 -32.35 -11.71 35.25
CA ALA A 53 -32.42 -12.78 36.24
C ALA A 53 -31.46 -13.93 35.89
N ALA A 54 -31.43 -14.36 34.62
CA ALA A 54 -30.50 -15.36 34.12
C ALA A 54 -29.06 -14.86 34.15
N LEU A 55 -28.82 -13.60 33.76
CA LEU A 55 -27.49 -12.98 33.85
C LEU A 55 -27.00 -12.92 35.30
N ARG A 56 -27.88 -12.62 36.26
CA ARG A 56 -27.52 -12.64 37.69
C ARG A 56 -27.11 -14.03 38.17
N GLN A 57 -27.71 -15.11 37.66
CA GLN A 57 -27.28 -16.48 37.98
C GLN A 57 -25.86 -16.77 37.51
N VAL A 58 -25.46 -16.21 36.36
CA VAL A 58 -24.07 -16.30 35.87
C VAL A 58 -23.13 -15.54 36.82
N PHE A 59 -23.47 -14.30 37.16
CA PHE A 59 -22.62 -13.47 38.05
C PHE A 59 -22.50 -14.01 39.48
N ASP A 60 -23.50 -14.76 39.96
CA ASP A 60 -23.51 -15.33 41.31
C ASP A 60 -22.73 -16.67 41.41
N ASP A 61 -22.40 -17.33 40.29
CA ASP A 61 -21.62 -18.59 40.27
C ASP A 61 -20.16 -18.33 39.86
N PRO A 62 -19.18 -18.54 40.76
CA PRO A 62 -17.76 -18.29 40.46
C PRO A 62 -17.16 -19.25 39.42
N ASN A 63 -17.87 -20.31 39.01
CA ASN A 63 -17.44 -21.19 37.93
C ASN A 63 -17.92 -20.73 36.56
N LEU A 64 -18.92 -19.85 36.52
CA LEU A 64 -19.47 -19.33 35.28
C LEU A 64 -18.80 -17.99 34.95
N PHE A 65 -18.65 -17.72 33.66
CA PHE A 65 -18.04 -16.48 33.19
C PHE A 65 -18.73 -15.98 31.94
N THR A 66 -18.93 -14.66 31.90
CA THR A 66 -19.32 -13.96 30.68
C THR A 66 -18.64 -12.59 30.63
N PHE A 67 -18.30 -12.16 29.42
CA PHE A 67 -17.65 -10.88 29.20
C PHE A 67 -18.54 -9.66 29.47
N GLN A 68 -19.84 -9.84 29.71
CA GLN A 68 -20.69 -8.76 30.25
C GLN A 68 -20.23 -8.26 31.62
N GLU A 69 -19.37 -9.00 32.34
CA GLU A 69 -18.73 -8.56 33.58
C GLU A 69 -17.62 -7.51 33.33
N LEU A 70 -16.97 -7.57 32.17
CA LEU A 70 -15.80 -6.74 31.82
C LEU A 70 -16.15 -5.64 30.81
N PHE A 71 -16.94 -5.98 29.80
CA PHE A 71 -17.36 -5.11 28.70
C PHE A 71 -18.88 -5.12 28.55
N PRO A 72 -19.64 -4.48 29.47
CA PRO A 72 -21.09 -4.35 29.33
C PRO A 72 -21.44 -3.65 28.00
N GLY A 73 -22.19 -4.33 27.14
CA GLY A 73 -22.55 -3.81 25.81
C GLY A 73 -21.50 -3.99 24.70
N GLY A 74 -20.39 -4.68 24.98
CA GLY A 74 -19.35 -5.00 24.01
C GLY A 74 -18.20 -3.98 23.95
N PHE A 75 -17.25 -4.21 23.05
CA PHE A 75 -16.07 -3.37 22.87
C PHE A 75 -15.67 -3.29 21.39
N THR A 76 -14.69 -2.43 21.10
CA THR A 76 -14.08 -2.31 19.78
C THR A 76 -12.58 -2.23 19.98
N PRO A 77 -11.80 -3.23 19.51
CA PRO A 77 -10.35 -3.21 19.60
C PRO A 77 -9.75 -1.95 18.98
N ARG A 78 -8.71 -1.42 19.62
CA ARG A 78 -7.91 -0.30 19.12
C ARG A 78 -6.52 -0.81 18.81
N PHE A 79 -6.25 -1.00 17.52
CA PHE A 79 -4.96 -1.45 17.01
C PHE A 79 -4.10 -0.26 16.59
N GLY A 80 -2.81 -0.33 16.88
CA GLY A 80 -1.83 0.68 16.50
C GLY A 80 -0.42 0.11 16.47
N ALA A 81 0.53 0.96 16.08
CA ALA A 81 1.94 0.65 16.10
C ALA A 81 2.73 1.88 16.53
N ASP A 82 3.74 1.68 17.39
CA ASP A 82 4.81 2.63 17.60
C ASP A 82 5.90 2.36 16.56
N THR A 83 6.18 3.34 15.71
CA THR A 83 7.15 3.20 14.62
C THR A 83 8.43 3.97 14.90
N GLU A 84 9.58 3.32 14.69
CA GLU A 84 10.90 3.92 14.78
C GLU A 84 11.68 3.74 13.47
N ASP A 85 12.10 4.87 12.90
CA ASP A 85 12.92 4.94 11.69
C ASP A 85 14.32 5.46 12.00
N ARG A 86 15.33 4.69 11.59
CA ARG A 86 16.74 5.07 11.69
C ARG A 86 17.40 4.94 10.33
N ALA A 87 18.07 5.99 9.88
CA ALA A 87 18.85 5.99 8.66
C ALA A 87 20.23 6.61 8.89
N PHE A 88 21.24 6.02 8.26
CA PHE A 88 22.60 6.53 8.24
C PHE A 88 23.17 6.38 6.84
N LEU A 89 23.82 7.44 6.35
CA LEU A 89 24.53 7.43 5.08
C LEU A 89 25.87 8.14 5.26
N ALA A 90 26.93 7.49 4.79
CA ALA A 90 28.26 8.08 4.70
C ALA A 90 28.89 7.73 3.36
N GLY A 91 29.69 8.64 2.82
CA GLY A 91 30.40 8.40 1.58
C GLY A 91 31.61 9.30 1.42
N ILE A 92 32.53 8.85 0.59
CA ILE A 92 33.71 9.60 0.16
C ILE A 92 33.71 9.65 -1.36
N LYS A 93 34.10 10.80 -1.91
CA LYS A 93 34.24 10.97 -3.35
C LYS A 93 35.55 11.64 -3.69
N GLY A 94 36.08 11.35 -4.85
CA GLY A 94 37.35 11.89 -5.31
C GLY A 94 37.38 12.06 -6.82
N SER A 95 38.39 12.80 -7.27
CA SER A 95 38.73 12.92 -8.68
C SER A 95 40.23 12.76 -8.87
N THR A 96 40.60 12.29 -10.05
CA THR A 96 41.99 12.16 -10.48
C THR A 96 42.36 13.34 -11.39
N GLN A 97 43.65 13.49 -11.71
CA GLN A 97 44.10 14.49 -12.68
C GLN A 97 43.58 14.22 -14.10
N SER A 98 43.16 12.98 -14.39
CA SER A 98 42.65 12.54 -15.70
C SER A 98 41.11 12.59 -15.79
N LEU A 99 40.44 13.52 -15.08
CA LEU A 99 38.98 13.70 -15.05
C LEU A 99 38.14 12.52 -14.56
N LEU A 100 38.74 11.34 -14.32
CA LEU A 100 38.06 10.21 -13.68
C LEU A 100 37.63 10.62 -12.29
N THR A 101 36.34 10.44 -11.99
CA THR A 101 35.79 10.62 -10.65
C THR A 101 35.31 9.29 -10.11
N TRP A 102 35.32 9.16 -8.79
CA TRP A 102 34.87 7.96 -8.10
C TRP A 102 34.18 8.33 -6.80
N ASP A 103 33.26 7.50 -6.35
CA ASP A 103 32.71 7.58 -5.02
C ASP A 103 32.49 6.19 -4.41
N LEU A 104 32.61 6.15 -3.09
CA LEU A 104 32.34 4.99 -2.25
C LEU A 104 31.33 5.43 -1.22
N SER A 105 30.19 4.77 -1.16
CA SER A 105 29.14 5.08 -0.20
C SER A 105 28.65 3.83 0.52
N ALA A 106 28.20 4.04 1.75
CA ALA A 106 27.52 3.05 2.56
C ALA A 106 26.26 3.67 3.15
N SER A 107 25.14 2.96 3.05
CA SER A 107 23.89 3.33 3.70
C SER A 107 23.37 2.19 4.57
N TYR A 108 22.72 2.59 5.65
CA TYR A 108 22.03 1.71 6.59
C TYR A 108 20.67 2.30 6.87
N GLY A 109 19.63 1.48 6.78
CA GLY A 109 18.26 1.83 7.15
C GLY A 109 17.67 0.75 8.05
N ARG A 110 16.95 1.15 9.09
CA ARG A 110 16.15 0.26 9.91
C ARG A 110 14.80 0.90 10.19
N HIS A 111 13.73 0.16 9.90
CA HIS A 111 12.37 0.47 10.29
C HIS A 111 11.90 -0.60 11.29
N HIS A 112 11.29 -0.17 12.38
CA HIS A 112 10.73 -1.04 13.41
C HIS A 112 9.32 -0.58 13.74
N SER A 113 8.36 -1.49 13.59
CA SER A 113 6.98 -1.31 14.02
C SER A 113 6.71 -2.25 15.18
N ASP A 114 6.56 -1.69 16.37
CA ASP A 114 6.12 -2.38 17.59
C ASP A 114 4.60 -2.24 17.68
N PHE A 115 3.88 -3.36 17.53
CA PHE A 115 2.43 -3.33 17.49
C PHE A 115 1.85 -3.37 18.90
N PHE A 116 0.73 -2.66 19.08
CA PHE A 116 -0.07 -2.73 20.30
C PHE A 116 -1.56 -2.82 19.97
N ILE A 117 -2.31 -3.49 20.83
CA ILE A 117 -3.76 -3.53 20.76
C ILE A 117 -4.36 -3.43 22.15
N PHE A 118 -5.37 -2.58 22.31
CA PHE A 118 -6.06 -2.40 23.59
C PHE A 118 -7.57 -2.31 23.41
N ASN A 119 -8.31 -2.34 24.52
CA ASN A 119 -9.76 -2.46 24.52
C ASN A 119 -10.20 -3.71 23.75
N THR A 120 -9.51 -4.81 24.00
CA THR A 120 -9.71 -6.11 23.36
C THR A 120 -9.54 -7.23 24.40
N VAL A 121 -9.76 -8.48 24.02
CA VAL A 121 -9.57 -9.66 24.86
C VAL A 121 -9.05 -10.82 24.03
N ASN A 122 -8.34 -11.75 24.64
CA ASN A 122 -8.33 -13.14 24.18
C ASN A 122 -9.46 -13.88 24.88
N ALA A 123 -10.56 -14.09 24.17
CA ALA A 123 -11.80 -14.56 24.77
C ALA A 123 -11.68 -15.97 25.37
N SER A 124 -10.84 -16.81 24.78
CA SER A 124 -10.61 -18.19 25.23
C SER A 124 -9.94 -18.30 26.61
N LEU A 125 -9.26 -17.24 27.08
CA LEU A 125 -8.64 -17.19 28.42
C LEU A 125 -9.65 -16.89 29.55
N GLY A 126 -10.87 -16.50 29.20
CA GLY A 126 -11.92 -16.18 30.16
C GLY A 126 -11.53 -15.00 31.08
N PRO A 127 -11.80 -15.08 32.39
CA PRO A 127 -11.57 -13.96 33.32
C PRO A 127 -10.09 -13.59 33.52
N ASN A 128 -9.15 -14.43 33.07
CA ASN A 128 -7.72 -14.16 33.18
C ASN A 128 -7.16 -13.35 32.01
N THR A 129 -8.00 -12.99 31.03
CA THR A 129 -7.56 -12.32 29.81
C THR A 129 -7.09 -10.88 30.10
N PRO A 130 -5.92 -10.46 29.61
CA PRO A 130 -5.56 -9.04 29.56
C PRO A 130 -6.53 -8.24 28.67
N THR A 131 -6.61 -6.94 28.90
CA THR A 131 -7.40 -6.02 28.05
C THR A 131 -6.56 -5.21 27.06
N GLU A 132 -5.25 -5.44 27.09
CA GLU A 132 -4.22 -4.88 26.22
C GLU A 132 -3.16 -5.94 25.96
N PHE A 133 -2.63 -5.97 24.74
CA PHE A 133 -1.61 -6.91 24.30
C PHE A 133 -0.55 -6.19 23.47
N ASN A 134 0.69 -6.66 23.57
CA ASN A 134 1.72 -6.43 22.56
C ASN A 134 1.74 -7.66 21.61
N PRO A 135 1.14 -7.57 20.43
CA PRO A 135 1.06 -8.68 19.49
C PRO A 135 2.37 -8.99 18.72
N GLY A 136 3.46 -8.26 18.99
CA GLY A 136 4.78 -8.49 18.41
C GLY A 136 5.19 -7.40 17.43
N ASP A 137 6.30 -7.64 16.71
CA ASP A 137 6.96 -6.59 15.93
C ASP A 137 7.25 -7.00 14.50
N TYR A 138 7.32 -6.01 13.61
CA TYR A 138 8.02 -6.10 12.34
C TYR A 138 9.28 -5.24 12.35
N ILE A 139 10.39 -5.82 11.91
CA ILE A 139 11.67 -5.13 11.78
C ILE A 139 12.20 -5.35 10.37
N GLN A 140 12.45 -4.26 9.65
CA GLN A 140 13.14 -4.27 8.36
C GLN A 140 14.50 -3.59 8.53
N THR A 141 15.56 -4.23 8.04
CA THR A 141 16.92 -3.67 8.02
C THR A 141 17.52 -3.80 6.63
N ASP A 142 18.02 -2.70 6.10
CA ASP A 142 18.68 -2.61 4.80
C ASP A 142 20.08 -2.04 4.96
N THR A 143 21.06 -2.65 4.30
CA THR A 143 22.42 -2.09 4.20
C THR A 143 22.85 -2.14 2.74
N ASN A 144 23.44 -1.05 2.26
CA ASN A 144 23.94 -0.97 0.90
C ASN A 144 25.36 -0.39 0.89
N PHE A 145 26.21 -0.95 0.03
CA PHE A 145 27.55 -0.47 -0.27
C PHE A 145 27.66 -0.27 -1.78
N ASN A 146 28.02 0.93 -2.20
CA ASN A 146 28.23 1.27 -3.60
C ASN A 146 29.64 1.79 -3.83
N PHE A 147 30.23 1.37 -4.94
CA PHE A 147 31.43 1.96 -5.48
C PHE A 147 31.19 2.30 -6.94
N ASP A 148 31.30 3.58 -7.28
CA ASP A 148 30.99 4.12 -8.59
C ASP A 148 32.22 4.83 -9.17
N VAL A 149 32.37 4.73 -10.49
CA VAL A 149 33.41 5.38 -11.26
C VAL A 149 32.80 5.99 -12.51
N THR A 150 33.17 7.23 -12.80
CA THR A 150 32.85 7.89 -14.07
C THR A 150 34.11 8.40 -14.75
N TYR A 151 34.14 8.32 -16.07
CA TYR A 151 35.30 8.69 -16.86
C TYR A 151 34.89 9.31 -18.20
N PRO A 152 35.01 10.64 -18.36
CA PRO A 152 34.86 11.30 -19.65
C PRO A 152 36.13 11.05 -20.50
N PHE A 153 36.14 9.96 -21.25
CA PHE A 153 37.29 9.51 -22.02
C PHE A 153 37.65 10.48 -23.16
N SER A 154 36.64 11.04 -23.82
CA SER A 154 36.78 12.12 -24.82
C SER A 154 35.55 13.03 -24.81
N GLU A 155 35.49 14.01 -25.73
CA GLU A 155 34.29 14.83 -25.94
C GLU A 155 33.11 13.99 -26.44
N GLU A 156 33.39 12.89 -27.15
CA GLU A 156 32.40 11.97 -27.71
C GLU A 156 32.09 10.79 -26.80
N PHE A 157 33.02 10.35 -25.94
CA PHE A 157 32.86 9.12 -25.15
C PHE A 157 32.85 9.40 -23.64
N PHE A 158 31.81 8.91 -22.98
CA PHE A 158 31.69 8.86 -21.54
C PHE A 158 31.44 7.42 -21.08
N PHE A 159 32.06 7.04 -19.97
CA PHE A 159 31.88 5.73 -19.36
C PHE A 159 31.54 5.90 -17.88
N ALA A 160 30.60 5.09 -17.39
CA ALA A 160 30.43 4.86 -15.97
C ALA A 160 30.44 3.35 -15.68
N ALA A 161 30.86 3.00 -14.48
CA ALA A 161 30.81 1.64 -13.97
C ALA A 161 30.69 1.64 -12.45
N GLY A 162 30.10 0.59 -11.90
CA GLY A 162 30.02 0.45 -10.47
C GLY A 162 29.79 -0.97 -9.99
N LEU A 163 29.96 -1.11 -8.68
CA LEU A 163 29.74 -2.31 -7.91
C LEU A 163 28.79 -1.99 -6.78
N GLU A 164 27.80 -2.85 -6.56
CA GLU A 164 26.87 -2.73 -5.45
C GLU A 164 26.84 -4.03 -4.64
N TYR A 165 26.78 -3.91 -3.33
CA TYR A 165 26.46 -5.00 -2.41
C TYR A 165 25.36 -4.56 -1.46
N ARG A 166 24.22 -5.27 -1.52
CA ARG A 166 23.05 -4.99 -0.70
C ARG A 166 22.71 -6.18 0.18
N THR A 167 22.31 -5.90 1.42
CA THR A 167 21.67 -6.87 2.30
C THR A 167 20.32 -6.34 2.75
N GLU A 168 19.30 -7.19 2.72
CA GLU A 168 17.94 -6.91 3.19
C GLU A 168 17.59 -7.95 4.26
N ASN A 169 16.99 -7.53 5.36
CA ASN A 169 16.58 -8.41 6.45
C ASN A 169 15.19 -8.05 6.93
N PHE A 170 14.29 -9.03 6.92
CA PHE A 170 12.95 -8.91 7.50
C PHE A 170 12.84 -9.84 8.70
N GLU A 171 12.41 -9.31 9.83
CA GLU A 171 12.24 -10.05 11.07
C GLU A 171 10.83 -9.82 11.63
N VAL A 172 10.22 -10.92 12.05
CA VAL A 172 8.95 -10.96 12.77
C VAL A 172 9.23 -11.44 14.18
N VAL A 173 9.07 -10.54 15.15
CA VAL A 173 9.29 -10.84 16.57
C VAL A 173 7.98 -11.34 17.17
N PRO A 174 7.98 -12.48 17.88
CA PRO A 174 6.76 -13.00 18.48
C PRO A 174 6.22 -12.04 19.55
N GLY A 175 4.90 -11.93 19.61
CA GLY A 175 4.21 -11.11 20.60
C GLY A 175 4.11 -11.75 21.98
N GLN A 176 3.38 -11.07 22.85
CA GLN A 176 2.92 -11.59 24.13
C GLN A 176 2.12 -12.88 23.92
N ARG A 177 2.44 -13.92 24.69
CA ARG A 177 1.84 -15.25 24.56
C ARG A 177 0.33 -15.25 24.70
N GLU A 178 -0.19 -14.49 25.67
CA GLU A 178 -1.62 -14.34 25.95
C GLU A 178 -2.39 -13.77 24.73
N SER A 179 -1.69 -13.11 23.80
CA SER A 179 -2.25 -12.59 22.55
C SER A 179 -2.62 -13.71 21.57
N PHE A 180 -1.86 -14.81 21.49
CA PHE A 180 -2.08 -15.85 20.47
C PHE A 180 -2.38 -17.24 21.04
N GLU A 181 -2.27 -17.46 22.34
CA GLU A 181 -2.52 -18.78 22.93
C GLU A 181 -4.01 -19.14 22.96
N ILE A 182 -4.27 -20.45 22.95
CA ILE A 182 -5.62 -21.01 23.03
C ILE A 182 -5.92 -21.31 24.50
N GLY A 183 -6.85 -20.57 25.08
CA GLY A 183 -7.32 -20.77 26.45
C GLY A 183 -8.37 -21.88 26.59
N SER A 184 -8.69 -22.22 27.84
CA SER A 184 -9.58 -23.34 28.19
C SER A 184 -11.01 -23.18 27.72
N LEU A 185 -11.47 -21.95 27.46
CA LEU A 185 -12.83 -21.69 26.98
C LEU A 185 -12.98 -21.80 25.46
N ALA A 186 -11.89 -22.01 24.70
CA ALA A 186 -11.94 -22.16 23.25
C ALA A 186 -12.88 -23.31 22.82
N SER A 187 -12.83 -24.45 23.52
CA SER A 187 -13.71 -25.60 23.26
C SER A 187 -15.18 -25.35 23.60
N GLN A 188 -15.49 -24.23 24.25
CA GLN A 188 -16.84 -23.81 24.64
C GLN A 188 -17.38 -22.70 23.71
N GLY A 189 -16.71 -22.44 22.59
CA GLY A 189 -17.14 -21.48 21.57
C GLY A 189 -16.59 -20.06 21.75
N PHE A 190 -15.68 -19.83 22.71
CA PHE A 190 -14.99 -18.55 22.82
C PHE A 190 -13.90 -18.43 21.74
N SER A 191 -13.80 -17.24 21.14
CA SER A 191 -12.74 -16.97 20.16
C SER A 191 -11.36 -17.18 20.78
N SER A 192 -10.47 -17.82 20.02
CA SER A 192 -9.07 -18.00 20.42
C SER A 192 -8.23 -16.82 19.96
N ALA A 193 -7.14 -16.54 20.68
CA ALA A 193 -6.29 -15.36 20.49
C ALA A 193 -7.02 -14.03 20.72
N SER A 194 -6.26 -12.94 20.75
CA SER A 194 -6.75 -11.58 20.94
C SER A 194 -7.60 -11.15 19.75
N ASN A 195 -8.77 -10.60 20.06
CA ASN A 195 -9.67 -10.10 19.04
C ASN A 195 -9.09 -8.89 18.30
N GLY A 196 -9.37 -8.81 17.01
CA GLY A 196 -8.89 -7.74 16.14
C GLY A 196 -7.54 -8.08 15.54
N PHE A 197 -6.57 -8.47 16.36
CA PHE A 197 -5.25 -8.91 15.90
C PHE A 197 -4.62 -9.90 16.90
N PRO A 198 -4.59 -11.21 16.58
CA PRO A 198 -3.90 -12.25 17.37
C PRO A 198 -2.42 -11.99 17.63
N GLY A 199 -1.76 -11.27 16.72
CA GLY A 199 -0.31 -11.09 16.73
C GLY A 199 0.48 -12.27 16.18
N PHE A 200 1.79 -12.22 16.40
CA PHE A 200 2.73 -13.18 15.86
C PHE A 200 3.04 -14.26 16.90
N GLY A 201 2.52 -15.46 16.68
CA GLY A 201 2.95 -16.66 17.40
C GLY A 201 4.20 -17.30 16.80
N ASP A 202 4.65 -18.41 17.38
CA ASP A 202 5.87 -19.13 16.96
C ASP A 202 5.88 -19.53 15.47
N ILE A 203 4.71 -19.73 14.86
CA ILE A 203 4.58 -20.09 13.44
C ILE A 203 4.81 -18.91 12.49
N ALA A 204 4.61 -17.69 12.97
CA ALA A 204 4.78 -16.44 12.23
C ALA A 204 6.16 -15.80 12.47
N ALA A 205 6.73 -16.03 13.65
CA ALA A 205 8.02 -15.50 14.04
C ALA A 205 9.17 -16.05 13.20
N GLY A 206 10.12 -15.19 12.83
CA GLY A 206 11.27 -15.60 12.04
C GLY A 206 12.14 -14.43 11.62
N ASN A 207 13.29 -14.76 11.05
CA ASN A 207 14.26 -13.79 10.56
C ASN A 207 14.79 -14.25 9.20
N TRP A 208 14.55 -13.44 8.17
CA TRP A 208 14.85 -13.75 6.77
C TRP A 208 15.73 -12.67 6.17
N SER A 209 16.99 -13.04 5.93
CA SER A 209 17.99 -12.21 5.29
C SER A 209 18.17 -12.59 3.82
N ARG A 210 18.52 -11.61 2.99
CA ARG A 210 19.02 -11.81 1.63
C ARG A 210 20.22 -10.90 1.40
N TYR A 211 21.22 -11.41 0.68
CA TYR A 211 22.23 -10.55 0.03
C TYR A 211 22.13 -10.57 -1.50
N ASN A 212 22.57 -9.46 -2.11
CA ASN A 212 22.68 -9.27 -3.56
C ASN A 212 24.03 -8.60 -3.86
N TRP A 213 24.69 -9.03 -4.93
CA TRP A 213 25.81 -8.30 -5.50
C TRP A 213 25.49 -7.92 -6.95
N ALA A 214 25.89 -6.72 -7.35
CA ALA A 214 25.73 -6.23 -8.70
C ALA A 214 27.02 -5.66 -9.25
N ILE A 215 27.18 -5.80 -10.56
CA ILE A 215 28.16 -5.08 -11.37
C ILE A 215 27.43 -4.44 -12.54
N TYR A 216 27.72 -3.18 -12.80
CA TYR A 216 27.10 -2.44 -13.88
C TYR A 216 28.09 -1.53 -14.58
N GLY A 217 27.76 -1.22 -15.83
CA GLY A 217 28.46 -0.23 -16.62
C GLY A 217 27.54 0.39 -17.65
N ASP A 218 27.78 1.67 -17.92
CA ASP A 218 27.18 2.39 -19.02
C ASP A 218 28.26 3.08 -19.87
N ALA A 219 27.89 3.30 -21.12
CA ALA A 219 28.68 4.06 -22.07
C ALA A 219 27.74 4.99 -22.83
N GLU A 220 28.16 6.24 -22.93
CA GLU A 220 27.53 7.23 -23.80
C GLU A 220 28.49 7.60 -24.92
N PHE A 221 27.93 7.75 -26.11
CA PHE A 221 28.65 8.08 -27.33
C PHE A 221 27.91 9.18 -28.10
N SER A 222 28.61 10.29 -28.34
CA SER A 222 28.12 11.42 -29.11
C SER A 222 28.83 11.50 -30.47
N PRO A 223 28.38 10.75 -31.51
CA PRO A 223 29.02 10.76 -32.83
C PRO A 223 29.01 12.13 -33.51
N GLN A 224 28.08 13.00 -33.13
CA GLN A 224 27.91 14.37 -33.61
C GLN A 224 27.37 15.22 -32.45
N GLU A 225 27.53 16.54 -32.50
CA GLU A 225 27.13 17.47 -31.41
C GLU A 225 25.64 17.35 -31.00
N ASN A 226 24.77 16.96 -31.93
CA ASN A 226 23.32 16.84 -31.74
C ASN A 226 22.85 15.39 -31.62
N TRP A 227 23.72 14.40 -31.44
CA TRP A 227 23.29 13.01 -31.35
C TRP A 227 24.01 12.31 -30.20
N LEU A 228 23.22 11.84 -29.22
CA LEU A 228 23.66 11.03 -28.10
C LEU A 228 23.13 9.61 -28.25
N LEU A 229 24.00 8.62 -28.09
CA LEU A 229 23.70 7.20 -27.98
C LEU A 229 24.14 6.72 -26.60
N GLY A 230 23.30 5.96 -25.90
CA GLY A 230 23.61 5.38 -24.61
C GLY A 230 23.36 3.88 -24.59
N ALA A 231 24.25 3.13 -23.96
CA ALA A 231 24.07 1.71 -23.69
C ALA A 231 24.51 1.40 -22.25
N ALA A 232 23.70 0.62 -21.54
CA ALA A 232 23.99 0.20 -20.17
C ALA A 232 23.71 -1.30 -19.99
N LEU A 233 24.50 -1.93 -19.13
CA LEU A 233 24.36 -3.33 -18.74
C LEU A 233 24.52 -3.44 -17.23
N ARG A 234 23.64 -4.19 -16.59
CA ARG A 234 23.69 -4.50 -15.16
C ARG A 234 23.50 -6.00 -14.94
N PHE A 235 24.46 -6.61 -14.27
CA PHE A 235 24.38 -7.99 -13.79
C PHE A 235 24.15 -7.96 -12.29
N GLU A 236 23.22 -8.77 -11.80
CA GLU A 236 22.97 -8.95 -10.36
C GLU A 236 22.88 -10.43 -10.04
N ASN A 237 23.22 -10.82 -8.81
CA ASN A 237 23.03 -12.18 -8.33
C ASN A 237 22.59 -12.20 -6.88
N PHE A 238 21.34 -12.63 -6.70
CA PHE A 238 20.66 -12.78 -5.43
C PHE A 238 20.92 -14.17 -4.86
N GLU A 239 21.00 -14.26 -3.54
CA GLU A 239 21.16 -15.53 -2.82
C GLU A 239 20.03 -16.54 -3.10
N ASP A 240 18.79 -16.09 -3.16
CA ASP A 240 17.58 -16.92 -3.28
C ASP A 240 17.03 -17.03 -4.72
N PHE A 241 17.16 -15.97 -5.53
CA PHE A 241 16.64 -15.93 -6.90
C PHE A 241 17.69 -16.07 -8.01
N GLY A 242 18.96 -16.15 -7.64
CA GLY A 242 20.07 -16.32 -8.59
C GLY A 242 20.36 -15.08 -9.43
N ALA A 243 20.95 -15.31 -10.61
CA ALA A 243 21.50 -14.26 -11.45
C ALA A 243 20.48 -13.67 -12.44
N THR A 244 20.57 -12.36 -12.67
CA THR A 244 19.83 -11.63 -13.70
C THR A 244 20.76 -10.69 -14.46
N THR A 245 20.41 -10.38 -15.71
CA THR A 245 21.14 -9.43 -16.53
C THR A 245 20.15 -8.53 -17.24
N ASN A 246 20.26 -7.24 -16.98
CA ASN A 246 19.41 -6.20 -17.54
C ASN A 246 20.22 -5.25 -18.39
N PHE A 247 19.60 -4.74 -19.45
CA PHE A 247 20.26 -3.79 -20.33
C PHE A 247 19.32 -2.65 -20.71
N LYS A 248 19.93 -1.54 -21.14
CA LYS A 248 19.24 -0.40 -21.72
C LYS A 248 20.02 0.11 -22.92
N VAL A 249 19.30 0.45 -23.97
CA VAL A 249 19.83 1.24 -25.09
C VAL A 249 18.94 2.45 -25.26
N ALA A 250 19.54 3.60 -25.52
CA ALA A 250 18.84 4.86 -25.67
C ALA A 250 19.50 5.74 -26.73
N THR A 251 18.72 6.63 -27.32
CA THR A 251 19.20 7.64 -28.26
C THR A 251 18.47 8.95 -28.03
N ASN A 252 19.15 10.06 -28.26
CA ASN A 252 18.57 11.39 -28.37
C ASN A 252 19.24 12.12 -29.53
N ILE A 253 18.48 12.47 -30.56
CA ILE A 253 18.98 13.11 -31.78
C ILE A 253 18.24 14.41 -32.07
N GLY A 254 18.99 15.50 -32.21
CA GLY A 254 18.50 16.79 -32.67
C GLY A 254 18.33 16.80 -34.18
N LEU A 255 17.09 16.93 -34.64
CA LEU A 255 16.78 17.05 -36.07
C LEU A 255 17.08 18.45 -36.59
N ASN A 256 16.97 19.46 -35.72
CA ASN A 256 17.34 20.86 -35.95
C ASN A 256 17.51 21.58 -34.60
N GLU A 257 17.80 22.88 -34.63
CA GLU A 257 18.02 23.73 -33.46
C GLU A 257 16.85 23.77 -32.44
N ASN A 258 15.64 23.38 -32.83
CA ASN A 258 14.45 23.42 -31.98
C ASN A 258 13.84 22.04 -31.70
N VAL A 259 14.22 20.98 -32.41
CA VAL A 259 13.54 19.67 -32.39
C VAL A 259 14.51 18.55 -32.10
N ASN A 260 14.26 17.80 -31.03
CA ASN A 260 14.95 16.56 -30.71
C ASN A 260 13.97 15.38 -30.69
N VAL A 261 14.44 14.21 -31.11
CA VAL A 261 13.73 12.93 -30.99
C VAL A 261 14.53 12.02 -30.08
N ARG A 262 13.87 11.40 -29.11
CA ARG A 262 14.48 10.43 -28.20
C ARG A 262 13.77 9.09 -28.26
N GLY A 263 14.48 8.04 -27.90
CA GLY A 263 13.89 6.72 -27.76
C GLY A 263 14.75 5.84 -26.86
N SER A 264 14.12 4.85 -26.22
CA SER A 264 14.83 3.87 -25.42
C SER A 264 14.16 2.50 -25.45
N PHE A 265 14.98 1.47 -25.28
CA PHE A 265 14.57 0.10 -25.06
C PHE A 265 15.34 -0.43 -23.85
N SER A 266 14.64 -1.00 -22.87
CA SER A 266 15.28 -1.53 -21.67
C SER A 266 14.57 -2.75 -21.11
N THR A 267 15.32 -3.56 -20.38
CA THR A 267 14.77 -4.62 -19.54
C THR A 267 14.92 -4.25 -18.06
N GLY A 268 14.06 -4.80 -17.23
CA GLY A 268 14.09 -4.60 -15.79
C GLY A 268 13.70 -5.87 -15.05
N PHE A 269 13.97 -5.85 -13.75
CA PHE A 269 13.81 -6.99 -12.86
C PHE A 269 13.46 -6.47 -11.46
N ARG A 270 12.62 -7.21 -10.73
CA ARG A 270 12.37 -6.97 -9.32
C ARG A 270 12.21 -8.30 -8.58
N ALA A 271 13.14 -8.57 -7.66
CA ALA A 271 13.01 -9.69 -6.74
C ALA A 271 11.97 -9.37 -5.65
N PRO A 272 11.08 -10.32 -5.28
CA PRO A 272 10.23 -10.22 -4.09
C PRO A 272 11.05 -9.88 -2.86
N THR A 273 10.63 -8.98 -1.98
CA THR A 273 11.42 -8.71 -0.75
C THR A 273 11.33 -9.87 0.25
N PRO A 274 12.28 -10.01 1.19
CA PRO A 274 12.13 -10.97 2.29
C PRO A 274 10.81 -10.79 3.06
N GLY A 275 10.36 -9.55 3.23
CA GLY A 275 9.04 -9.23 3.80
C GLY A 275 7.88 -9.73 2.95
N GLN A 276 7.88 -9.54 1.63
CA GLN A 276 6.82 -10.07 0.76
C GLN A 276 6.76 -11.60 0.75
N GLN A 277 7.90 -12.27 0.93
CA GLN A 277 7.95 -13.74 1.00
C GLN A 277 7.43 -14.30 2.33
N ASN A 278 7.59 -13.56 3.42
CA ASN A 278 7.41 -14.08 4.79
C ASN A 278 6.45 -13.27 5.67
N ALA A 279 5.77 -12.27 5.11
CA ALA A 279 4.75 -11.51 5.83
C ALA A 279 3.66 -12.46 6.34
N PHE A 280 3.31 -12.31 7.61
CA PHE A 280 2.26 -13.07 8.27
C PHE A 280 1.43 -12.11 9.09
N ASN A 281 0.24 -11.74 8.62
CA ASN A 281 -0.66 -10.84 9.32
C ASN A 281 -2.07 -11.40 9.21
N VAL A 282 -2.67 -11.76 10.34
CA VAL A 282 -4.05 -12.24 10.42
C VAL A 282 -4.80 -11.31 11.36
N THR A 283 -5.89 -10.73 10.90
CA THR A 283 -6.78 -9.81 11.60
C THR A 283 -8.18 -10.38 11.66
N THR A 284 -8.95 -9.97 12.68
CA THR A 284 -10.37 -10.29 12.75
C THR A 284 -11.15 -9.23 11.97
N GLU A 285 -11.87 -9.66 10.94
CA GLU A 285 -12.63 -8.79 10.05
C GLU A 285 -14.09 -9.24 9.96
N PHE A 286 -14.94 -8.36 9.43
CA PHE A 286 -16.32 -8.73 9.11
C PHE A 286 -16.33 -9.53 7.80
N GLY A 287 -16.92 -10.71 7.84
CA GLY A 287 -17.13 -11.58 6.69
C GLY A 287 -18.57 -12.05 6.60
N GLU A 288 -18.84 -12.92 5.63
CA GLU A 288 -20.13 -13.58 5.45
C GLU A 288 -19.94 -15.10 5.54
N ASP A 289 -20.88 -15.80 6.17
CA ASP A 289 -20.92 -17.26 6.13
C ASP A 289 -21.47 -17.77 4.77
N ASP A 290 -21.49 -19.09 4.57
CA ASP A 290 -22.04 -19.73 3.36
C ASP A 290 -23.52 -19.37 3.06
N ASN A 291 -24.22 -18.77 4.02
CA ASN A 291 -25.62 -18.35 3.92
C ASN A 291 -25.78 -16.82 3.76
N GLY A 292 -24.69 -16.06 3.67
CA GLY A 292 -24.71 -14.60 3.58
C GLY A 292 -24.95 -13.88 4.90
N ASN A 293 -24.79 -14.56 6.05
CA ASN A 293 -24.90 -13.94 7.36
C ASN A 293 -23.57 -13.29 7.76
N PHE A 294 -23.63 -12.08 8.31
CA PHE A 294 -22.45 -11.38 8.80
C PHE A 294 -21.85 -12.05 10.05
N ILE A 295 -20.63 -12.54 9.90
CA ILE A 295 -19.82 -13.16 10.96
C ILE A 295 -18.48 -12.44 11.11
N LEU A 296 -17.78 -12.68 12.22
CA LEU A 296 -16.37 -12.31 12.30
C LEU A 296 -15.53 -13.47 11.77
N VAL A 297 -14.65 -13.18 10.82
CA VAL A 297 -13.69 -14.13 10.26
C VAL A 297 -12.29 -13.62 10.51
N ASN A 298 -11.37 -14.54 10.81
CA ASN A 298 -9.96 -14.21 10.80
C ASN A 298 -9.48 -14.30 9.35
N ARG A 299 -9.09 -13.15 8.79
CA ARG A 299 -8.57 -12.98 7.45
C ARG A 299 -7.17 -12.40 7.53
N GLY A 300 -6.31 -12.72 6.58
CA GLY A 300 -4.92 -12.30 6.67
C GLY A 300 -4.10 -12.56 5.42
N THR A 301 -2.89 -12.04 5.40
CA THR A 301 -1.86 -12.43 4.44
C THR A 301 -0.86 -13.36 5.13
N ILE A 302 -0.65 -14.55 4.56
CA ILE A 302 0.37 -15.50 5.04
C ILE A 302 1.43 -15.76 3.96
N PRO A 303 2.61 -16.31 4.33
CA PRO A 303 3.63 -16.68 3.36
C PRO A 303 3.08 -17.65 2.31
N SER A 304 3.43 -17.45 1.04
CA SER A 304 2.91 -18.26 -0.07
C SER A 304 3.33 -19.74 0.00
N ILE A 305 4.45 -20.02 0.68
CA ILE A 305 4.97 -21.36 0.93
C ILE A 305 4.49 -21.97 2.26
N HIS A 306 3.66 -21.25 3.02
CA HIS A 306 3.09 -21.78 4.26
C HIS A 306 2.25 -23.04 3.94
N PRO A 307 2.27 -24.10 4.77
CA PRO A 307 1.54 -25.34 4.49
C PRO A 307 0.05 -25.14 4.19
N ALA A 308 -0.60 -24.16 4.85
CA ALA A 308 -1.98 -23.78 4.55
C ALA A 308 -2.14 -23.20 3.13
N ALA A 309 -1.27 -22.28 2.72
CA ALA A 309 -1.31 -21.67 1.38
C ALA A 309 -1.03 -22.70 0.29
N ALA A 310 -0.08 -23.61 0.51
CA ALA A 310 0.26 -24.67 -0.44
C ALA A 310 -0.93 -25.59 -0.78
N LEU A 311 -1.88 -25.78 0.14
CA LEU A 311 -3.09 -26.58 -0.09
C LEU A 311 -4.10 -25.92 -1.03
N VAL A 312 -3.98 -24.61 -1.27
CA VAL A 312 -4.92 -23.80 -2.05
C VAL A 312 -4.23 -23.07 -3.22
N GLY A 313 -3.05 -23.55 -3.65
CA GLY A 313 -2.34 -23.05 -4.83
C GLY A 313 -1.16 -22.12 -4.54
N GLY A 314 -0.76 -21.96 -3.28
CA GLY A 314 0.45 -21.23 -2.90
C GLY A 314 1.72 -21.88 -3.44
N GLU A 315 2.56 -21.07 -4.10
CA GLU A 315 3.87 -21.46 -4.64
C GLU A 315 4.97 -20.49 -4.17
N GLY A 316 6.23 -20.90 -4.32
CA GLY A 316 7.37 -19.99 -4.12
C GLY A 316 7.34 -18.81 -5.10
N LEU A 317 7.57 -17.60 -4.58
CA LEU A 317 7.56 -16.40 -5.40
C LEU A 317 8.67 -16.41 -6.46
N LYS A 318 8.43 -15.70 -7.55
CA LYS A 318 9.34 -15.51 -8.68
C LYS A 318 9.65 -14.02 -8.83
N PRO A 319 10.79 -13.64 -9.41
CA PRO A 319 11.05 -12.25 -9.73
C PRO A 319 10.17 -11.71 -10.87
N GLU A 320 9.69 -10.48 -10.71
CA GLU A 320 9.00 -9.75 -11.78
C GLU A 320 10.01 -9.35 -12.86
N LYS A 321 9.64 -9.46 -14.14
CA LYS A 321 10.48 -9.06 -15.28
C LYS A 321 9.76 -8.08 -16.18
N SER A 322 10.44 -7.01 -16.57
CA SER A 322 9.86 -5.97 -17.41
C SER A 322 10.62 -5.75 -18.71
N VAL A 323 9.89 -5.41 -19.77
CA VAL A 323 10.42 -4.81 -21.00
C VAL A 323 9.76 -3.45 -21.17
N ASN A 324 10.56 -2.41 -21.36
CA ASN A 324 10.11 -1.04 -21.54
C ASN A 324 10.62 -0.48 -22.88
N ILE A 325 9.70 0.08 -23.65
CA ILE A 325 9.96 0.82 -24.89
C ILE A 325 9.40 2.22 -24.74
N SER A 326 10.20 3.24 -25.06
CA SER A 326 9.75 4.62 -25.11
C SER A 326 10.23 5.34 -26.37
N ALA A 327 9.43 6.31 -26.81
CA ALA A 327 9.74 7.21 -27.91
C ALA A 327 9.19 8.60 -27.60
N GLY A 328 9.97 9.65 -27.85
CA GLY A 328 9.61 10.99 -27.46
C GLY A 328 10.06 12.07 -28.45
N LEU A 329 9.29 13.15 -28.49
CA LEU A 329 9.59 14.36 -29.25
C LEU A 329 9.75 15.52 -28.27
N ILE A 330 10.82 16.29 -28.43
CA ILE A 330 11.09 17.50 -27.65
C ILE A 330 11.18 18.67 -28.63
N PHE A 331 10.39 19.70 -28.37
CA PHE A 331 10.46 20.97 -29.07
C PHE A 331 10.85 22.07 -28.09
N THR A 332 11.95 22.77 -28.33
CA THR A 332 12.36 23.92 -27.51
C THR A 332 12.63 25.10 -28.41
N LYS A 333 11.97 26.23 -28.16
CA LYS A 333 12.16 27.47 -28.91
C LYS A 333 12.24 28.67 -27.98
N HIS A 334 13.31 29.42 -28.08
CA HIS A 334 13.43 30.72 -27.41
C HIS A 334 12.50 31.74 -28.09
N VAL A 335 11.44 32.14 -27.40
CA VAL A 335 10.46 33.13 -27.89
C VAL A 335 10.98 34.56 -27.73
N TYR A 336 11.77 34.78 -26.68
CA TYR A 336 12.46 36.03 -26.37
C TYR A 336 13.98 35.82 -26.42
N PRO A 337 14.76 36.90 -26.58
CA PRO A 337 16.21 36.84 -26.45
C PRO A 337 16.64 36.14 -25.16
N VAL A 338 17.69 35.31 -25.23
CA VAL A 338 18.13 34.44 -24.13
C VAL A 338 18.55 35.23 -22.88
N ASP A 339 18.95 36.49 -23.06
CA ASP A 339 19.34 37.45 -22.02
C ASP A 339 18.17 38.03 -21.22
N THR A 340 16.91 37.72 -21.59
CA THR A 340 15.72 38.22 -20.88
C THR A 340 15.31 37.42 -19.65
N ASN A 341 15.96 36.27 -19.36
CA ASN A 341 15.58 35.31 -18.32
C ASN A 341 14.12 34.80 -18.42
N ILE A 342 13.51 34.89 -19.60
CA ILE A 342 12.17 34.35 -19.85
C ILE A 342 12.29 32.89 -20.31
N ALA A 343 11.50 32.00 -19.72
CA ALA A 343 11.49 30.58 -20.08
C ALA A 343 11.22 30.37 -21.58
N PRO A 344 11.91 29.44 -22.26
CA PRO A 344 11.60 29.10 -23.64
C PRO A 344 10.23 28.43 -23.74
N LEU A 345 9.65 28.44 -24.95
CA LEU A 345 8.58 27.51 -25.28
C LEU A 345 9.17 26.10 -25.34
N ASN A 346 8.78 25.23 -24.42
CA ASN A 346 9.20 23.83 -24.35
C ASN A 346 7.96 22.93 -24.45
N VAL A 347 7.99 21.95 -25.35
CA VAL A 347 6.94 20.95 -25.53
C VAL A 347 7.59 19.57 -25.56
N THR A 348 7.11 18.65 -24.75
CA THR A 348 7.51 17.24 -24.81
C THR A 348 6.28 16.35 -25.02
N ILE A 349 6.43 15.36 -25.89
CA ILE A 349 5.43 14.31 -26.12
C ILE A 349 6.15 12.98 -26.05
N ASP A 350 5.81 12.14 -25.09
CA ASP A 350 6.47 10.86 -24.87
C ASP A 350 5.45 9.74 -24.87
N TYR A 351 5.69 8.71 -25.70
CA TYR A 351 4.98 7.44 -25.64
C TYR A 351 5.80 6.44 -24.82
N PHE A 352 5.11 5.66 -23.98
CA PHE A 352 5.72 4.55 -23.26
C PHE A 352 4.90 3.27 -23.41
N ASN A 353 5.59 2.13 -23.39
CA ASN A 353 5.01 0.80 -23.38
C ASN A 353 5.83 -0.09 -22.44
N ILE A 354 5.19 -0.58 -21.39
CA ILE A 354 5.81 -1.37 -20.34
C ILE A 354 5.05 -2.68 -20.23
N SER A 355 5.71 -3.78 -20.56
CA SER A 355 5.18 -5.12 -20.34
C SER A 355 5.88 -5.73 -19.14
N VAL A 356 5.12 -6.24 -18.18
CA VAL A 356 5.65 -6.88 -16.98
C VAL A 356 5.08 -8.26 -16.83
N LYS A 357 5.96 -9.24 -16.63
CA LYS A 357 5.64 -10.64 -16.42
C LYS A 357 5.91 -11.06 -14.98
N ASP A 358 5.25 -12.15 -14.59
CA ASP A 358 5.33 -12.72 -13.25
C ASP A 358 5.03 -11.64 -12.20
N ARG A 359 4.04 -10.78 -12.45
CA ARG A 359 3.71 -9.69 -11.55
C ARG A 359 3.19 -10.21 -10.22
N MET A 360 3.54 -9.52 -9.15
CA MET A 360 3.12 -9.87 -7.81
C MET A 360 1.89 -9.11 -7.36
N THR A 361 0.94 -9.85 -6.79
CA THR A 361 -0.19 -9.32 -6.02
C THR A 361 -0.49 -10.30 -4.89
N THR A 362 -1.38 -9.91 -3.97
CA THR A 362 -2.06 -10.86 -3.11
C THR A 362 -3.12 -11.60 -3.91
N SER A 363 -3.30 -12.90 -3.66
CA SER A 363 -4.44 -13.67 -4.16
C SER A 363 -5.76 -13.09 -3.66
N SER A 364 -6.88 -13.50 -4.25
CA SER A 364 -8.18 -13.46 -3.56
C SER A 364 -8.14 -14.34 -2.33
N ASP A 365 -9.04 -14.07 -1.39
CA ASP A 365 -9.12 -14.84 -0.15
C ASP A 365 -9.42 -16.32 -0.45
N LYS A 366 -8.71 -17.19 0.26
CA LYS A 366 -8.85 -18.64 0.18
C LYS A 366 -9.33 -19.16 1.51
N ALA A 367 -10.33 -20.04 1.43
CA ALA A 367 -10.82 -20.76 2.59
C ALA A 367 -10.29 -22.19 2.62
N LEU A 368 -9.98 -22.68 3.82
CA LEU A 368 -9.67 -24.09 4.04
C LEU A 368 -10.96 -24.88 4.32
N THR A 369 -11.06 -26.06 3.72
CA THR A 369 -12.10 -27.04 4.09
C THR A 369 -11.83 -27.60 5.50
N SER A 370 -12.87 -28.06 6.20
CA SER A 370 -12.71 -28.69 7.53
C SER A 370 -11.70 -29.85 7.51
N GLN A 371 -11.66 -30.62 6.41
CA GLN A 371 -10.68 -31.70 6.24
C GLN A 371 -9.23 -31.18 6.16
N GLN A 372 -9.00 -30.06 5.47
CA GLN A 372 -7.66 -29.45 5.39
C GLN A 372 -7.24 -28.86 6.73
N ILE A 373 -8.17 -28.28 7.49
CA ILE A 373 -7.93 -27.80 8.86
C ILE A 373 -7.51 -28.97 9.74
N ASP A 374 -8.28 -30.06 9.78
CA ASP A 374 -7.95 -31.24 10.60
C ASP A 374 -6.59 -31.86 10.19
N GLN A 375 -6.24 -31.84 8.90
CA GLN A 375 -4.94 -32.28 8.40
C GLN A 375 -3.79 -31.41 8.93
N LEU A 376 -3.94 -30.09 8.90
CA LEU A 376 -2.94 -29.16 9.41
C LEU A 376 -2.78 -29.28 10.93
N GLU A 377 -3.89 -29.43 11.66
CA GLU A 377 -3.86 -29.63 13.10
C GLU A 377 -3.14 -30.92 13.51
N ALA A 378 -3.30 -31.99 12.73
CA ALA A 378 -2.57 -33.23 12.95
C ALA A 378 -1.04 -33.07 12.81
N THR A 379 -0.58 -32.00 12.14
CA THR A 379 0.85 -31.64 12.03
C THR A 379 1.31 -30.64 13.10
N GLY A 380 0.42 -30.22 13.99
CA GLY A 380 0.69 -29.21 15.02
C GLY A 380 0.52 -27.76 14.56
N ILE A 381 0.01 -27.53 13.35
CA ILE A 381 -0.31 -26.19 12.84
C ILE A 381 -1.73 -25.84 13.25
N ASN A 382 -1.90 -24.76 14.03
CA ASN A 382 -3.22 -24.25 14.35
C ASN A 382 -3.82 -23.54 13.12
N ALA A 383 -4.56 -24.29 12.32
CA ALA A 383 -5.26 -23.79 11.15
C ALA A 383 -6.67 -23.23 11.47
N ARG A 384 -7.16 -23.37 12.70
CA ARG A 384 -8.48 -22.84 13.10
C ARG A 384 -8.54 -21.31 13.13
N ASN A 385 -7.37 -20.66 13.24
CA ASN A 385 -7.22 -19.21 13.11
C ASN A 385 -6.84 -18.76 11.68
N LEU A 386 -6.77 -19.69 10.72
CA LEU A 386 -6.41 -19.45 9.30
C LEU A 386 -7.56 -19.89 8.39
N GLN A 387 -8.79 -19.54 8.76
CA GLN A 387 -9.99 -19.97 8.03
C GLN A 387 -10.08 -19.32 6.66
N GLU A 388 -9.77 -18.02 6.59
CA GLU A 388 -9.60 -17.28 5.35
C GLU A 388 -8.22 -16.60 5.33
N PHE A 389 -7.55 -16.66 4.19
CA PHE A 389 -6.30 -15.91 4.00
C PHE A 389 -6.02 -15.67 2.52
N ALA A 390 -5.26 -14.63 2.25
CA ALA A 390 -4.56 -14.40 1.02
C ALA A 390 -3.06 -14.70 1.19
N PHE A 391 -2.35 -14.79 0.07
CA PHE A 391 -0.89 -14.87 0.05
C PHE A 391 -0.36 -14.16 -1.20
N PHE A 392 0.89 -13.71 -1.16
CA PHE A 392 1.54 -13.17 -2.35
C PHE A 392 1.71 -14.25 -3.42
N THR A 393 1.53 -13.89 -4.67
CA THR A 393 1.58 -14.81 -5.82
C THR A 393 2.08 -14.08 -7.07
N ASN A 394 2.69 -14.84 -7.99
CA ASN A 394 3.20 -14.36 -9.29
C ASN A 394 2.36 -14.94 -10.43
N ASP A 395 1.11 -14.51 -10.54
CA ASP A 395 0.11 -15.19 -11.35
C ASP A 395 -0.49 -14.34 -12.46
N PHE A 396 -0.03 -13.11 -12.67
CA PHE A 396 -0.51 -12.26 -13.74
C PHE A 396 0.58 -11.53 -14.53
N GLU A 397 0.23 -11.14 -15.75
CA GLU A 397 1.04 -10.31 -16.64
C GLU A 397 0.27 -9.03 -16.96
N THR A 398 0.98 -7.91 -17.04
CA THR A 398 0.36 -6.62 -17.40
C THR A 398 1.07 -5.94 -18.54
N LYS A 399 0.30 -5.20 -19.33
CA LYS A 399 0.81 -4.24 -20.30
C LYS A 399 0.28 -2.85 -19.96
N THR A 400 1.18 -1.94 -19.61
CA THR A 400 0.87 -0.53 -19.31
C THR A 400 1.46 0.35 -20.41
N GLN A 401 0.63 1.16 -21.06
CA GLN A 401 1.06 2.05 -22.13
C GLN A 401 0.34 3.38 -22.06
N GLY A 402 0.97 4.41 -22.62
CA GLY A 402 0.43 5.75 -22.47
C GLY A 402 1.21 6.83 -23.20
N ILE A 403 0.72 8.06 -23.01
CA ILE A 403 1.33 9.27 -23.55
C ILE A 403 1.45 10.29 -22.42
N ASP A 404 2.64 10.87 -22.30
CA ASP A 404 2.91 12.05 -21.49
C ASP A 404 3.07 13.26 -22.41
N PHE A 405 2.35 14.33 -22.08
CA PHE A 405 2.43 15.62 -22.74
C PHE A 405 2.81 16.69 -21.72
N VAL A 406 3.87 17.43 -21.98
CA VAL A 406 4.25 18.59 -21.16
C VAL A 406 4.46 19.80 -22.07
N LEU A 407 3.91 20.93 -21.67
CA LEU A 407 4.11 22.23 -22.29
C LEU A 407 4.52 23.21 -21.20
N THR A 408 5.61 23.93 -21.41
CA THR A 408 5.96 25.13 -20.66
C THR A 408 6.10 26.28 -21.64
N ALA A 409 5.38 27.37 -21.42
CA ALA A 409 5.37 28.50 -22.33
C ALA A 409 5.36 29.83 -21.56
N PRO A 410 6.17 30.81 -21.99
CA PRO A 410 6.07 32.15 -21.43
C PRO A 410 4.76 32.81 -21.87
N VAL A 411 4.06 33.47 -20.94
CA VAL A 411 2.80 34.19 -21.19
C VAL A 411 2.85 35.61 -20.59
N TRP A 412 2.30 36.58 -21.32
CA TRP A 412 2.08 37.96 -20.87
C TRP A 412 3.27 38.66 -20.19
N CYS A 413 4.48 38.61 -20.75
CA CYS A 413 5.72 39.22 -20.20
C CYS A 413 6.03 38.75 -18.75
N TYR A 414 6.91 37.76 -18.59
CA TYR A 414 7.34 37.16 -17.31
C TYR A 414 6.37 36.16 -16.64
N GLY A 415 5.16 35.96 -17.16
CA GLY A 415 4.32 34.85 -16.71
C GLY A 415 4.73 33.54 -17.37
N GLU A 416 4.34 32.42 -16.77
CA GLU A 416 4.60 31.08 -17.29
C GLU A 416 3.31 30.25 -17.23
N LEU A 417 2.99 29.63 -18.35
CA LEU A 417 1.97 28.59 -18.47
C LEU A 417 2.68 27.24 -18.49
N SER A 418 2.31 26.36 -17.57
CA SER A 418 2.71 24.96 -17.56
C SER A 418 1.47 24.08 -17.71
N VAL A 419 1.51 23.13 -18.65
CA VAL A 419 0.49 22.11 -18.82
C VAL A 419 1.19 20.76 -18.78
N ALA A 420 0.74 19.88 -17.90
CA ALA A 420 1.14 18.48 -17.91
C ALA A 420 -0.11 17.61 -18.04
N TYR A 421 -0.09 16.65 -18.94
CA TYR A 421 -1.18 15.71 -19.18
C TYR A 421 -0.62 14.31 -19.40
N ASN A 422 -1.21 13.33 -18.73
CA ASN A 422 -0.87 11.92 -18.81
C ASN A 422 -2.12 11.13 -19.20
N TYR A 423 -1.97 10.28 -20.21
CA TYR A 423 -2.88 9.19 -20.50
C TYR A 423 -2.17 7.87 -20.23
N THR A 424 -2.70 7.04 -19.33
CA THR A 424 -2.14 5.72 -18.99
C THR A 424 -3.24 4.66 -19.06
N ASN A 425 -2.98 3.57 -19.79
CA ASN A 425 -3.85 2.41 -19.85
C ASN A 425 -3.08 1.15 -19.45
N THR A 426 -3.55 0.47 -18.40
CA THR A 426 -3.05 -0.82 -17.95
C THR A 426 -4.06 -1.91 -18.30
N GLU A 427 -3.56 -3.03 -18.84
CA GLU A 427 -4.34 -4.22 -19.17
C GLU A 427 -3.66 -5.43 -18.54
N VAL A 428 -4.45 -6.32 -17.91
CA VAL A 428 -4.01 -7.63 -17.44
C VAL A 428 -4.10 -8.60 -18.61
N THR A 429 -2.95 -8.93 -19.20
CA THR A 429 -2.90 -9.72 -20.44
C THR A 429 -2.98 -11.22 -20.22
N LYS A 430 -2.73 -11.67 -18.98
CA LYS A 430 -2.79 -13.07 -18.55
C LYS A 430 -2.92 -13.11 -17.03
N TYR A 431 -3.71 -14.03 -16.50
CA TYR A 431 -3.83 -14.26 -15.06
C TYR A 431 -4.26 -15.71 -14.75
N ASP A 432 -4.09 -16.17 -13.51
CA ASP A 432 -4.73 -17.39 -13.00
C ASP A 432 -6.08 -17.06 -12.34
N SER A 433 -7.18 -17.49 -12.96
CA SER A 433 -8.54 -17.24 -12.47
C SER A 433 -8.87 -17.96 -11.16
N ASN A 434 -8.05 -18.92 -10.72
CA ASN A 434 -8.20 -19.54 -9.41
C ASN A 434 -7.66 -18.66 -8.30
N LEU A 435 -6.72 -17.76 -8.61
CA LEU A 435 -6.02 -16.92 -7.63
C LEU A 435 -6.44 -15.45 -7.71
N LEU A 436 -6.82 -14.95 -8.88
CA LEU A 436 -7.36 -13.59 -9.07
C LEU A 436 -8.83 -13.63 -9.48
N ASP A 437 -9.62 -12.77 -8.87
CA ASP A 437 -11.01 -12.52 -9.24
C ASP A 437 -11.16 -11.33 -10.20
N GLU A 438 -12.35 -11.19 -10.78
CA GLU A 438 -12.70 -10.11 -11.72
C GLU A 438 -12.63 -8.72 -11.08
N GLN A 439 -12.96 -8.62 -9.79
CA GLN A 439 -12.84 -7.39 -9.01
C GLN A 439 -11.38 -6.90 -8.98
N ARG A 440 -10.44 -7.77 -8.62
CA ARG A 440 -9.01 -7.44 -8.58
C ARG A 440 -8.48 -7.05 -9.95
N ILE A 441 -8.87 -7.76 -11.00
CA ILE A 441 -8.48 -7.42 -12.38
C ILE A 441 -8.99 -6.02 -12.74
N THR A 442 -10.26 -5.72 -12.45
CA THR A 442 -10.85 -4.41 -12.72
C THR A 442 -10.11 -3.29 -11.98
N LEU A 443 -9.78 -3.49 -10.70
CA LEU A 443 -9.01 -2.53 -9.92
C LEU A 443 -7.57 -2.34 -10.46
N LEU A 444 -6.91 -3.40 -10.93
CA LEU A 444 -5.58 -3.31 -11.54
C LEU A 444 -5.58 -2.51 -12.86
N GLU A 445 -6.67 -2.57 -13.63
CA GLU A 445 -6.78 -1.91 -14.93
C GLU A 445 -7.38 -0.50 -14.87
N LYS A 446 -8.31 -0.27 -13.93
CA LYS A 446 -9.20 0.91 -13.90
C LYS A 446 -9.34 1.55 -12.53
N GLY A 447 -8.71 1.00 -11.49
CA GLY A 447 -8.73 1.57 -10.14
C GLY A 447 -8.07 2.95 -10.01
N LEU A 448 -7.32 3.36 -11.04
CA LEU A 448 -6.73 4.69 -11.15
C LEU A 448 -7.20 5.39 -12.43
N PRO A 449 -7.38 6.73 -12.40
CA PRO A 449 -7.74 7.49 -13.58
C PRO A 449 -6.76 7.28 -14.74
N ARG A 450 -7.32 6.91 -15.90
CA ARG A 450 -6.53 6.82 -17.14
C ARG A 450 -6.03 8.18 -17.60
N HIS A 451 -6.79 9.23 -17.29
CA HIS A 451 -6.48 10.60 -17.65
C HIS A 451 -6.17 11.41 -16.41
N ARG A 452 -5.02 12.08 -16.39
CA ARG A 452 -4.67 13.05 -15.37
C ARG A 452 -4.02 14.26 -16.02
N GLY A 453 -4.28 15.44 -15.49
CA GLY A 453 -3.60 16.63 -15.98
C GLY A 453 -3.55 17.74 -14.96
N ASN A 454 -2.64 18.68 -15.16
CA ASN A 454 -2.67 19.96 -14.49
C ASN A 454 -2.32 21.07 -15.46
N LEU A 455 -2.97 22.21 -15.27
CA LEU A 455 -2.67 23.47 -15.91
C LEU A 455 -2.31 24.46 -14.81
N THR A 456 -1.08 24.95 -14.83
CA THR A 456 -0.59 25.96 -13.89
C THR A 456 -0.24 27.23 -14.64
N LEU A 457 -0.77 28.36 -14.17
CA LEU A 457 -0.36 29.69 -14.59
C LEU A 457 0.33 30.35 -13.41
N SER A 458 1.60 30.69 -13.56
CA SER A 458 2.33 31.53 -12.60
C SER A 458 2.61 32.90 -13.20
N LYS A 459 2.45 33.94 -12.39
CA LYS A 459 2.59 35.31 -12.86
C LYS A 459 3.20 36.21 -11.79
N PRO A 460 4.42 36.72 -12.00
CA PRO A 460 4.91 37.91 -11.31
C PRO A 460 4.03 39.10 -11.70
N ILE A 461 3.36 39.68 -10.71
CA ILE A 461 2.56 40.91 -10.88
C ILE A 461 3.46 42.13 -10.68
N THR A 462 4.37 42.05 -9.70
CA THR A 462 5.44 43.02 -9.45
C THR A 462 6.74 42.26 -9.07
N PRO A 463 7.89 42.93 -8.91
CA PRO A 463 9.12 42.27 -8.44
C PRO A 463 9.03 41.63 -7.04
N TYR A 464 7.99 41.96 -6.26
CA TYR A 464 7.78 41.51 -4.88
C TYR A 464 6.43 40.81 -4.69
N TRP A 465 5.63 40.67 -5.75
CA TRP A 465 4.34 40.00 -5.68
C TRP A 465 4.15 39.07 -6.89
N SER A 466 3.86 37.80 -6.61
CA SER A 466 3.46 36.82 -7.62
C SER A 466 2.15 36.15 -7.25
N ALA A 467 1.40 35.76 -8.27
CA ALA A 467 0.20 34.95 -8.14
C ALA A 467 0.35 33.67 -8.96
N LEU A 468 -0.30 32.61 -8.50
CA LEU A 468 -0.40 31.32 -9.19
C LEU A 468 -1.86 30.87 -9.17
N GLY A 469 -2.32 30.36 -10.32
CA GLY A 469 -3.57 29.61 -10.42
C GLY A 469 -3.29 28.24 -11.03
N ARG A 470 -3.92 27.21 -10.50
CA ARG A 470 -3.78 25.83 -10.99
C ARG A 470 -5.14 25.17 -11.13
N VAL A 471 -5.31 24.40 -12.19
CA VAL A 471 -6.42 23.47 -12.38
C VAL A 471 -5.85 22.07 -12.47
N ASN A 472 -6.28 21.17 -11.59
CA ASN A 472 -5.94 19.75 -11.64
C ASN A 472 -7.15 18.98 -12.18
N TYR A 473 -6.93 18.04 -13.09
CA TYR A 473 -7.95 17.18 -13.69
C TYR A 473 -7.64 15.73 -13.39
N TYR A 474 -8.67 15.01 -12.96
CA TYR A 474 -8.66 13.56 -12.75
C TYR A 474 -9.85 12.98 -13.52
N GLY A 475 -9.59 12.01 -14.39
CA GLY A 475 -10.66 11.27 -15.07
C GLY A 475 -11.33 10.26 -14.14
N SER A 476 -12.37 9.61 -14.66
CA SER A 476 -13.10 8.56 -13.97
C SER A 476 -12.21 7.38 -13.52
N TRP A 477 -12.63 6.69 -12.46
CA TRP A 477 -12.00 5.48 -11.94
C TRP A 477 -13.03 4.50 -11.40
N ASP A 478 -12.67 3.21 -11.36
CA ASP A 478 -13.47 2.14 -10.76
C ASP A 478 -13.08 1.93 -9.29
N GLU A 479 -14.05 1.68 -8.43
CA GLU A 479 -13.88 1.35 -7.02
C GLU A 479 -14.75 0.14 -6.67
N TRP A 480 -14.28 -0.69 -5.76
CA TRP A 480 -14.98 -1.90 -5.32
C TRP A 480 -15.03 -2.09 -3.80
N SER A 481 -14.37 -1.24 -3.00
CA SER A 481 -14.41 -1.33 -1.52
C SER A 481 -15.80 -1.08 -0.92
N VAL A 482 -16.71 -0.48 -1.70
CA VAL A 482 -18.07 -0.11 -1.32
C VAL A 482 -19.12 -0.75 -2.25
N GLY A 483 -18.73 -1.82 -2.96
CA GLY A 483 -19.44 -2.32 -4.14
C GLY A 483 -18.90 -1.69 -5.42
N HIS A 484 -19.18 -2.29 -6.57
CA HIS A 484 -18.69 -1.78 -7.86
C HIS A 484 -19.37 -0.47 -8.24
N GLN A 485 -18.59 0.61 -8.26
CA GLN A 485 -19.02 1.92 -8.77
C GLN A 485 -17.92 2.54 -9.63
N VAL A 486 -18.34 3.24 -10.68
CA VAL A 486 -17.45 4.11 -11.47
C VAL A 486 -17.70 5.54 -11.03
N PHE A 487 -16.66 6.19 -10.50
CA PHE A 487 -16.72 7.57 -10.04
C PHE A 487 -16.37 8.52 -11.19
N GLY A 488 -16.99 9.71 -11.19
CA GLY A 488 -16.87 10.67 -12.28
C GLY A 488 -15.55 11.43 -12.33
N ASP A 489 -15.41 12.25 -13.37
CA ASP A 489 -14.30 13.17 -13.54
C ASP A 489 -14.32 14.29 -12.48
N ALA A 490 -13.14 14.77 -12.07
CA ALA A 490 -13.01 15.87 -11.12
C ALA A 490 -12.04 16.96 -11.59
N PHE A 491 -12.39 18.21 -11.27
CA PHE A 491 -11.55 19.39 -11.49
C PHE A 491 -11.33 20.14 -10.18
N LEU A 492 -10.09 20.21 -9.73
CA LEU A 492 -9.72 20.95 -8.52
C LEU A 492 -9.04 22.25 -8.95
N VAL A 493 -9.40 23.35 -8.30
CA VAL A 493 -8.83 24.68 -8.58
C VAL A 493 -8.06 25.17 -7.36
N ASP A 494 -6.80 25.52 -7.55
CA ASP A 494 -5.92 26.07 -6.52
C ASP A 494 -5.51 27.50 -6.88
N LEU A 495 -5.40 28.35 -5.86
CA LEU A 495 -4.88 29.71 -5.98
C LEU A 495 -3.81 29.95 -4.92
N GLU A 496 -2.74 30.64 -5.30
CA GLU A 496 -1.67 31.04 -4.38
C GLU A 496 -1.21 32.47 -4.68
N SER A 497 -0.88 33.22 -3.63
CA SER A 497 -0.30 34.55 -3.70
C SER A 497 0.92 34.64 -2.79
N SER A 498 2.03 35.14 -3.33
CA SER A 498 3.31 35.24 -2.64
C SER A 498 3.84 36.67 -2.65
N LEU A 499 4.23 37.16 -1.49
CA LEU A 499 4.76 38.51 -1.24
C LEU A 499 6.19 38.43 -0.68
N SER A 500 7.15 38.96 -1.41
CA SER A 500 8.53 39.12 -0.97
C SER A 500 8.71 40.46 -0.24
N ILE A 501 9.21 40.41 0.99
CA ILE A 501 9.33 41.55 1.91
C ILE A 501 10.79 41.69 2.33
N GLY A 502 11.38 42.86 2.04
CA GLY A 502 12.77 43.15 2.37
C GLY A 502 13.76 42.18 1.70
N ASN A 503 14.89 41.93 2.35
CA ASN A 503 15.94 41.05 1.82
C ASN A 503 15.82 39.66 2.45
N GLY A 504 15.08 38.77 1.79
CA GLY A 504 15.10 37.33 2.07
C GLY A 504 13.81 36.72 2.62
N MET A 505 12.81 37.51 3.00
CA MET A 505 11.53 36.97 3.49
C MET A 505 10.48 36.89 2.38
N THR A 506 9.80 35.75 2.27
CA THR A 506 8.63 35.56 1.40
C THR A 506 7.48 35.00 2.22
N ILE A 507 6.34 35.66 2.17
CA ILE A 507 5.08 35.21 2.77
C ILE A 507 4.16 34.74 1.66
N THR A 508 3.64 33.53 1.80
CA THR A 508 2.73 32.90 0.85
C THR A 508 1.43 32.58 1.53
N ALA A 509 0.31 32.90 0.89
CA ALA A 509 -1.01 32.44 1.28
C ALA A 509 -1.64 31.71 0.09
N GLY A 510 -2.21 30.54 0.34
CA GLY A 510 -2.82 29.73 -0.70
C GLY A 510 -4.08 29.03 -0.24
N ILE A 511 -4.89 28.66 -1.22
CA ILE A 511 -6.11 27.88 -1.09
C ILE A 511 -6.06 26.77 -2.13
N GLN A 512 -6.09 25.53 -1.65
CA GLN A 512 -6.23 24.35 -2.49
C GLN A 512 -7.69 23.95 -2.55
N ASN A 513 -8.13 23.45 -3.70
CA ASN A 513 -9.50 23.01 -3.92
C ASN A 513 -10.55 24.08 -3.54
N ILE A 514 -10.42 25.32 -4.06
CA ILE A 514 -11.31 26.46 -3.73
C ILE A 514 -12.79 26.21 -4.04
N LEU A 515 -13.07 25.24 -4.91
CA LEU A 515 -14.42 24.86 -5.30
C LEU A 515 -15.05 23.81 -4.36
N ASP A 516 -14.31 23.40 -3.31
CA ASP A 516 -14.76 22.42 -2.32
C ASP A 516 -15.21 21.09 -2.96
N VAL A 517 -14.43 20.62 -3.95
CA VAL A 517 -14.76 19.40 -4.70
C VAL A 517 -14.39 18.18 -3.85
N GLU A 518 -15.41 17.42 -3.48
CA GLU A 518 -15.29 16.11 -2.85
C GLU A 518 -15.61 14.99 -3.86
N PRO A 519 -15.21 13.74 -3.61
CA PRO A 519 -15.65 12.61 -4.42
C PRO A 519 -17.17 12.50 -4.48
N ASP A 520 -17.69 11.91 -5.57
CA ASP A 520 -19.11 11.59 -5.65
C ASP A 520 -19.52 10.69 -4.48
N ASN A 521 -20.77 10.80 -4.03
CA ASN A 521 -21.28 9.89 -3.02
C ASN A 521 -21.45 8.48 -3.59
N ILE A 522 -21.38 7.48 -2.71
CA ILE A 522 -21.75 6.10 -3.06
C ILE A 522 -23.22 6.06 -3.47
N GLU A 523 -23.52 5.43 -4.60
CA GLU A 523 -24.88 5.30 -5.11
C GLU A 523 -25.75 4.41 -4.20
N GLU A 524 -27.02 4.77 -4.06
CA GLU A 524 -28.00 4.00 -3.28
C GLU A 524 -28.15 2.59 -3.87
N GLY A 525 -27.88 1.57 -3.06
CA GLY A 525 -27.98 0.16 -3.47
C GLY A 525 -26.67 -0.49 -3.96
N VAL A 526 -25.58 0.28 -4.11
CA VAL A 526 -24.24 -0.30 -4.37
C VAL A 526 -23.58 -0.80 -3.07
N ASN A 527 -24.04 -0.26 -1.93
CA ASN A 527 -23.47 -0.50 -0.60
C ASN A 527 -23.55 -1.98 -0.17
N PRO A 528 -22.42 -2.67 0.16
CA PRO A 528 -22.43 -4.04 0.68
C PRO A 528 -23.01 -4.18 2.09
N GLY A 529 -23.52 -3.09 2.69
CA GLY A 529 -24.37 -3.17 3.88
C GLY A 529 -24.43 -1.85 4.65
N PRO A 530 -25.32 -1.73 5.65
CA PRO A 530 -25.55 -0.49 6.40
C PRO A 530 -24.40 -0.07 7.37
N ILE A 531 -23.17 -0.59 7.27
CA ILE A 531 -22.33 -0.80 8.47
C ILE A 531 -21.18 0.21 8.69
N VAL A 532 -20.75 1.05 7.74
CA VAL A 532 -19.56 1.92 7.99
C VAL A 532 -19.76 3.42 7.88
N GLY A 533 -20.95 3.91 7.51
CA GLY A 533 -21.28 5.34 7.48
C GLY A 533 -20.38 6.19 6.59
N ARG A 534 -19.60 5.57 5.69
CA ARG A 534 -18.68 6.26 4.78
C ARG A 534 -19.47 6.83 3.59
N PRO A 535 -19.34 8.13 3.27
CA PRO A 535 -20.05 8.74 2.15
C PRO A 535 -19.35 8.51 0.79
N PHE A 536 -18.05 8.20 0.77
CA PHE A 536 -17.21 8.12 -0.42
C PHE A 536 -16.50 6.75 -0.54
N GLY A 537 -16.06 6.40 -1.75
CA GLY A 537 -15.15 5.26 -1.99
C GLY A 537 -13.80 5.45 -1.30
N GLU A 538 -13.03 4.38 -1.06
CA GLU A 538 -11.82 4.44 -0.23
C GLU A 538 -10.58 4.98 -0.98
N TYR A 539 -10.52 4.80 -2.30
CA TYR A 539 -9.32 5.06 -3.09
C TYR A 539 -9.44 6.28 -4.01
N SER A 540 -10.06 7.37 -3.53
CA SER A 540 -10.16 8.63 -4.30
C SER A 540 -8.78 9.14 -4.77
N PRO A 541 -8.57 9.39 -6.07
CA PRO A 541 -7.29 9.79 -6.63
C PRO A 541 -6.87 11.24 -6.28
N TYR A 542 -7.80 12.04 -5.76
CA TYR A 542 -7.57 13.40 -5.27
C TYR A 542 -7.91 13.58 -3.78
N GLY A 543 -8.12 12.47 -3.07
CA GLY A 543 -8.43 12.45 -1.63
C GLY A 543 -9.87 12.87 -1.30
N PHE A 544 -10.11 13.08 0.00
CA PHE A 544 -11.40 13.43 0.59
C PHE A 544 -11.43 14.85 1.17
N GLY A 545 -10.31 15.57 1.07
CA GLY A 545 -10.18 16.91 1.60
C GLY A 545 -10.90 17.90 0.70
N GLY A 546 -11.89 18.61 1.26
CA GLY A 546 -12.42 19.82 0.66
C GLY A 546 -11.39 20.97 0.66
N THR A 547 -11.89 22.19 0.78
CA THR A 547 -11.08 23.40 0.71
C THR A 547 -10.00 23.43 1.81
N PHE A 548 -8.73 23.59 1.43
CA PHE A 548 -7.62 23.72 2.37
C PHE A 548 -6.93 25.08 2.25
N LEU A 549 -6.96 25.87 3.33
CA LEU A 549 -6.29 27.17 3.42
C LEU A 549 -4.98 27.04 4.17
N TYR A 550 -3.92 27.64 3.64
CA TYR A 550 -2.61 27.63 4.28
C TYR A 550 -1.88 28.96 4.14
N ALA A 551 -0.94 29.18 5.07
CA ALA A 551 0.02 30.26 5.01
C ALA A 551 1.43 29.72 5.30
N LYS A 552 2.42 30.23 4.57
CA LYS A 552 3.83 29.85 4.71
C LYS A 552 4.69 31.11 4.79
N ALA A 553 5.71 31.08 5.63
CA ALA A 553 6.78 32.08 5.64
C ALA A 553 8.11 31.38 5.38
N SER A 554 8.89 31.90 4.45
CA SER A 554 10.25 31.44 4.15
C SER A 554 11.21 32.60 4.38
N TYR A 555 12.34 32.34 5.03
CA TYR A 555 13.40 33.31 5.20
C TYR A 555 14.73 32.74 4.74
N ASN A 556 15.25 33.28 3.64
CA ASN A 556 16.54 32.93 3.09
C ASN A 556 17.60 33.91 3.62
N PHE A 557 18.60 33.39 4.32
CA PHE A 557 19.78 34.12 4.72
C PHE A 557 21.02 33.51 4.06
N SER A 558 21.90 34.36 3.56
CA SER A 558 23.23 33.97 3.09
C SER A 558 24.24 34.24 4.20
N TYR A 559 25.16 33.31 4.43
CA TYR A 559 26.37 33.54 5.23
C TYR A 559 27.52 34.04 4.35
#